data_AF-A0A970SF45-F1
#
_entry.id   AF-A0A970SF45-F1
#
_cell.length_a   1.000
_cell.length_b   1.000
_cell.length_c   1.000
_cell.angle_alpha   90.00
_cell.angle_beta   90.00
_cell.angle_gamma   90.00
#
_symmetry.space_group_name_H-M   'P 1'
#
loop_
_entity.id
_entity.type
_entity.pdbx_description
1 polymer ?
#
loop_
_entity_poly.entity_id
_entity_poly.type
_entity_poly.pdbx_seq_one_letter_code
_entity_poly.pdbx_strand_id
1 'polypeptide(L)'
;MEEIVMKRVRRIFVKMMIAVILLVGNISAKAEVNQFPDVPDTAWYMEDLQYILKDPREIFSGYPDGTFKPNDTLTVDMYIKLIVTVMGHQVENGKDYWASTYIEKALEEGYIISSEDILIVRK
;
A
#
# COMPACT_ATOMS: atom_id res chain seq x y z
N MET A 1 -23.87 3.34 -56.27
CA MET A 1 -22.72 2.53 -55.79
C MET A 1 -21.87 3.33 -54.80
N GLU A 2 -21.53 4.59 -55.12
CA GLU A 2 -20.70 5.46 -54.27
C GLU A 2 -21.27 5.73 -52.86
N GLU A 3 -22.58 5.93 -52.73
CA GLU A 3 -23.22 6.19 -51.43
C GLU A 3 -23.10 5.00 -50.44
N ILE A 4 -23.17 3.77 -50.96
CA ILE A 4 -23.05 2.55 -50.16
C ILE A 4 -21.60 2.39 -49.67
N VAL A 5 -20.62 2.70 -50.52
CA VAL A 5 -19.18 2.67 -50.18
C VAL A 5 -18.87 3.70 -49.09
N MET A 6 -19.34 4.94 -49.25
CA MET A 6 -19.18 6.01 -48.27
C MET A 6 -19.77 5.66 -46.90
N LYS A 7 -20.96 5.04 -46.86
CA LYS A 7 -21.59 4.57 -45.61
C LYS A 7 -20.79 3.45 -44.92
N ARG A 8 -20.14 2.55 -45.69
CA ARG A 8 -19.27 1.49 -45.15
C ARG A 8 -17.97 2.06 -44.60
N VAL A 9 -17.30 2.95 -45.34
CA VAL A 9 -16.06 3.62 -44.92
C VAL A 9 -16.29 4.43 -43.63
N ARG A 10 -17.40 5.19 -43.54
CA ARG A 10 -17.77 5.92 -42.32
C ARG A 10 -17.96 5.00 -41.12
N ARG A 11 -18.58 3.82 -41.28
CA ARG A 11 -18.76 2.85 -40.18
C ARG A 11 -17.44 2.26 -39.72
N ILE A 12 -16.52 1.96 -40.65
CA ILE A 12 -15.18 1.45 -40.30
C ILE A 12 -14.40 2.53 -39.56
N PHE A 13 -14.42 3.77 -40.06
CA PHE A 13 -13.74 4.91 -39.45
C PHE A 13 -14.25 5.21 -38.03
N VAL A 14 -15.58 5.22 -37.82
CA VAL A 14 -16.17 5.42 -36.49
C VAL A 14 -15.80 4.29 -35.52
N LYS A 15 -15.80 3.03 -35.98
CA LYS A 15 -15.37 1.89 -35.15
C LYS A 15 -13.89 1.97 -34.79
N MET A 16 -13.03 2.37 -35.73
CA MET A 16 -11.62 2.61 -35.47
C MET A 16 -11.41 3.72 -34.44
N MET A 17 -12.17 4.82 -34.54
CA MET A 17 -12.13 5.90 -33.55
C MET A 17 -12.51 5.43 -32.14
N ILE A 18 -13.59 4.65 -32.02
CA ILE A 18 -14.02 4.08 -30.73
C ILE A 18 -12.97 3.12 -30.17
N ALA A 19 -12.38 2.26 -31.02
CA ALA A 19 -11.31 1.35 -30.60
C ALA A 19 -10.06 2.09 -30.08
N VAL A 20 -9.69 3.21 -30.72
CA VAL A 20 -8.57 4.05 -30.26
C VAL A 20 -8.89 4.75 -28.94
N ILE A 21 -10.11 5.27 -28.76
CA ILE A 21 -10.54 5.88 -27.49
C ILE A 21 -10.51 4.87 -26.34
N LEU A 22 -10.93 3.62 -26.59
CA LEU A 22 -10.86 2.54 -25.61
C LEU A 22 -9.42 2.11 -25.29
N LEU A 23 -8.50 2.22 -26.26
CA LEU A 23 -7.08 1.90 -26.07
C LEU A 23 -6.30 2.99 -25.32
N VAL A 24 -6.68 4.26 -25.49
CA VAL A 24 -5.97 5.43 -24.94
C VAL A 24 -6.59 5.93 -23.62
N GLY A 25 -7.79 5.47 -23.26
CA GLY A 25 -8.61 5.99 -22.14
C GLY A 25 -8.06 5.78 -20.72
N ASN A 26 -6.85 5.24 -20.53
CA ASN A 26 -6.28 4.99 -19.19
C ASN A 26 -4.81 5.46 -19.07
N ILE A 27 -4.44 6.58 -19.67
CA ILE A 27 -3.16 7.23 -19.35
C ILE A 27 -3.42 8.30 -18.29
N SER A 28 -3.67 7.86 -17.06
CA SER A 28 -3.52 8.71 -15.88
C SER A 28 -2.09 8.56 -15.38
N ALA A 29 -1.20 9.45 -15.81
CA ALA A 29 0.07 9.63 -15.11
C ALA A 29 -0.25 10.33 -13.78
N LYS A 30 -0.58 9.54 -12.74
CA LYS A 30 -0.59 10.07 -11.37
C LYS A 30 0.85 10.43 -11.05
N ALA A 31 1.13 11.73 -10.93
CA ALA A 31 2.34 12.16 -10.26
C ALA A 31 2.32 11.58 -8.84
N GLU A 32 3.39 10.89 -8.46
CA GLU A 32 3.54 10.36 -7.11
C GLU A 32 3.75 11.53 -6.16
N VAL A 33 2.65 12.00 -5.57
CA VAL A 33 2.71 13.04 -4.55
C VAL A 33 3.11 12.37 -3.25
N ASN A 34 4.25 12.80 -2.71
CA ASN A 34 4.63 12.48 -1.34
C ASN A 34 3.56 13.02 -0.38
N GLN A 35 2.91 12.11 0.33
CA GLN A 35 1.78 12.44 1.21
C GLN A 35 2.22 12.87 2.61
N PHE A 36 3.50 12.73 2.95
CA PHE A 36 4.02 13.01 4.29
C PHE A 36 4.78 14.35 4.32
N PRO A 37 4.33 15.33 5.12
CA PRO A 37 4.93 16.67 5.14
C PRO A 37 6.34 16.69 5.76
N ASP A 38 6.70 15.66 6.53
CA ASP A 38 7.98 15.50 7.21
C ASP A 38 8.98 14.62 6.44
N VAL A 39 8.63 14.23 5.21
CA VAL A 39 9.53 13.52 4.29
C VAL A 39 9.88 14.47 3.13
N PRO A 40 11.16 14.78 2.88
CA PRO A 40 11.53 15.51 1.68
C PRO A 40 11.43 14.61 0.44
N ASP A 41 11.05 15.17 -0.71
CA ASP A 41 10.97 14.42 -1.98
C ASP A 41 12.32 13.80 -2.41
N THR A 42 13.42 14.34 -1.89
CA THR A 42 14.79 13.87 -2.11
C THR A 42 15.30 12.92 -1.02
N ALA A 43 14.42 12.41 -0.15
CA ALA A 43 14.80 11.45 0.88
C ALA A 43 15.46 10.21 0.25
N TRP A 44 16.58 9.77 0.80
CA TRP A 44 17.31 8.60 0.27
C TRP A 44 16.48 7.30 0.32
N TYR A 45 15.50 7.23 1.24
CA TYR A 45 14.56 6.12 1.43
C TYR A 45 13.23 6.31 0.69
N MET A 46 13.11 7.32 -0.19
CA MET A 46 11.85 7.64 -0.87
C MET A 46 11.31 6.45 -1.68
N GLU A 47 12.17 5.72 -2.39
CA GLU A 47 11.78 4.56 -3.19
C GLU A 47 11.23 3.43 -2.31
N ASP A 48 11.90 3.12 -1.19
CA ASP A 48 11.48 2.11 -0.23
C ASP A 48 10.15 2.50 0.44
N LEU A 49 10.00 3.78 0.79
CA LEU A 49 8.77 4.31 1.34
C LEU A 49 7.61 4.16 0.34
N GLN A 50 7.82 4.56 -0.91
CA GLN A 50 6.84 4.39 -1.99
C GLN A 50 6.48 2.92 -2.21
N TYR A 51 7.45 2.01 -2.10
CA TYR A 51 7.21 0.57 -2.20
C TYR A 51 6.28 0.07 -1.08
N ILE A 52 6.58 0.42 0.17
CA ILE A 52 5.77 0.01 1.34
C ILE A 52 4.36 0.60 1.29
N LEU A 53 4.21 1.87 0.90
CA LEU A 53 2.90 2.55 0.84
C LEU A 53 1.99 2.01 -0.26
N LYS A 54 2.56 1.48 -1.34
CA LYS A 54 1.80 0.88 -2.46
C LYS A 54 1.44 -0.58 -2.20
N ASP A 55 1.96 -1.17 -1.12
CA ASP A 55 1.70 -2.56 -0.82
C ASP A 55 0.22 -2.76 -0.44
N PRO A 56 -0.51 -3.66 -1.11
CA PRO A 56 -1.93 -3.87 -0.86
C PRO A 56 -2.23 -4.48 0.52
N ARG A 57 -1.20 -4.95 1.25
CA ARG A 57 -1.32 -5.41 2.63
C ARG A 57 -1.38 -4.25 3.63
N GLU A 58 -1.17 -3.01 3.19
CA GLU A 58 -1.16 -1.81 4.05
C GLU A 58 -0.15 -1.95 5.20
N ILE A 59 1.08 -2.35 4.85
CA ILE A 59 2.18 -2.59 5.80
C ILE A 59 2.39 -1.37 6.72
N PHE A 60 2.33 -0.16 6.15
CA PHE A 60 2.43 1.07 6.91
C PHE A 60 1.58 2.17 6.28
N SER A 61 0.88 2.96 7.11
CA SER A 61 -0.03 4.02 6.65
C SER A 61 0.36 5.42 7.14
N GLY A 62 1.41 5.55 7.95
CA GLY A 62 1.74 6.79 8.65
C GLY A 62 1.06 6.90 10.02
N TYR A 63 1.31 8.03 10.67
CA TYR A 63 0.72 8.36 11.97
C TYR A 63 -0.60 9.10 11.80
N PRO A 64 -1.49 9.11 12.82
CA PRO A 64 -2.77 9.83 12.74
C PRO A 64 -2.65 11.34 12.50
N ASP A 65 -1.49 11.93 12.80
CA ASP A 65 -1.16 13.34 12.55
C ASP A 65 -0.75 13.61 11.09
N GLY A 66 -0.73 12.57 10.24
CA GLY A 66 -0.38 12.66 8.82
C GLY A 66 1.12 12.64 8.53
N THR A 67 1.96 12.29 9.51
CA THR A 67 3.43 12.23 9.36
C THR A 67 3.96 10.82 9.18
N PHE A 68 5.19 10.69 8.69
CA PHE A 68 5.92 9.41 8.57
C PHE A 68 6.84 9.13 9.77
N LYS A 69 7.39 10.19 10.38
CA LYS A 69 8.38 10.19 11.46
C LYS A 69 9.65 9.39 11.14
N PRO A 70 10.39 9.76 10.07
CA PRO A 70 11.54 8.98 9.58
C PRO A 70 12.70 8.84 10.58
N ASN A 71 12.79 9.75 11.56
CA ASN A 71 13.86 9.76 12.56
C ASN A 71 13.40 9.20 13.92
N ASP A 72 12.12 8.83 14.05
CA ASP A 72 11.61 8.23 15.29
C ASP A 72 12.01 6.76 15.36
N THR A 73 12.24 6.27 16.58
CA THR A 73 12.48 4.85 16.82
C THR A 73 11.16 4.09 16.78
N LEU A 74 11.10 3.05 15.96
CA LEU A 74 9.97 2.12 15.97
C LEU A 74 9.88 1.43 17.34
N THR A 75 8.69 1.41 17.92
CA THR A 75 8.44 0.57 19.08
C THR A 75 8.44 -0.89 18.66
N VAL A 76 8.71 -1.78 19.62
CA VAL A 76 8.71 -3.23 19.37
C VAL A 76 7.34 -3.72 18.88
N ASP A 77 6.26 -3.17 19.43
CA ASP A 77 4.88 -3.42 19.02
C ASP A 77 4.58 -3.00 17.58
N MET A 78 5.09 -1.85 17.14
CA MET A 78 5.00 -1.43 15.73
C MET A 78 5.78 -2.36 14.81
N TYR A 79 6.96 -2.79 15.24
CA TYR A 79 7.78 -3.75 14.49
C TYR A 79 7.09 -5.12 14.36
N ILE A 80 6.45 -5.62 15.41
CA ILE A 80 5.68 -6.87 15.37
C ILE A 80 4.50 -6.75 14.41
N LYS A 81 3.74 -5.64 14.48
CA LYS A 81 2.68 -5.37 13.51
C LYS A 81 3.21 -5.42 12.08
N LEU A 82 4.34 -4.76 11.80
CA LEU A 82 4.97 -4.77 10.47
C LEU A 82 5.28 -6.20 10.00
N ILE A 83 5.93 -7.02 10.84
CA ILE A 83 6.26 -8.41 10.48
C ILE A 83 4.98 -9.21 10.18
N VAL A 84 3.99 -9.16 11.07
CA VAL A 84 2.75 -9.92 10.93
C VAL A 84 2.03 -9.54 9.63
N THR A 85 1.94 -8.25 9.33
CA THR A 85 1.30 -7.76 8.09
C THR A 85 2.11 -8.13 6.84
N VAL A 86 3.44 -8.00 6.86
CA VAL A 86 4.32 -8.42 5.74
C VAL A 86 4.18 -9.91 5.45
N MET A 87 4.02 -10.74 6.48
CA MET A 87 3.80 -12.18 6.32
C MET A 87 2.41 -12.53 5.76
N GLY A 88 1.56 -11.52 5.49
CA GLY A 88 0.27 -11.67 4.83
C GLY A 88 -0.89 -11.90 5.79
N HIS A 89 -0.67 -11.81 7.09
CA HIS A 89 -1.72 -11.96 8.08
C HIS A 89 -2.58 -10.70 8.13
N GLN A 90 -3.89 -10.88 8.07
CA GLN A 90 -4.88 -9.82 8.23
C GLN A 90 -5.37 -9.86 9.68
N VAL A 91 -4.84 -8.95 10.49
CA VAL A 91 -5.10 -8.87 11.92
C VAL A 91 -5.59 -7.47 12.26
N GLU A 92 -6.69 -7.41 13.00
CA GLU A 92 -7.28 -6.18 13.51
C GLU A 92 -6.65 -5.77 14.83
N ASN A 93 -6.74 -4.49 15.21
CA ASN A 93 -6.28 -4.03 16.51
C ASN A 93 -6.98 -4.75 17.68
N GLY A 94 -6.23 -5.00 18.75
CA GLY A 94 -6.77 -5.52 20.01
C GLY A 94 -7.69 -4.53 20.72
N LYS A 95 -8.56 -5.04 21.60
CA LYS A 95 -9.55 -4.24 22.34
C LYS A 95 -8.93 -3.41 23.47
N ASP A 96 -8.09 -4.04 24.28
CA ASP A 96 -7.49 -3.40 25.47
C ASP A 96 -6.14 -2.75 25.13
N TYR A 97 -5.30 -3.48 24.40
CA TYR A 97 -4.03 -2.98 23.86
C TYR A 97 -4.01 -3.21 22.35
N TRP A 98 -3.76 -2.15 21.59
CA TRP A 98 -3.91 -2.16 20.14
C TRP A 98 -3.06 -3.25 19.45
N ALA A 99 -1.89 -3.57 20.01
CA ALA A 99 -0.95 -4.52 19.45
C ALA A 99 -1.16 -5.97 19.91
N SER A 100 -2.08 -6.24 20.84
CA SER A 100 -2.20 -7.55 21.50
C SER A 100 -2.46 -8.68 20.50
N THR A 101 -3.36 -8.48 19.56
CA THR A 101 -3.71 -9.44 18.50
C THR A 101 -2.56 -9.73 17.55
N TYR A 102 -1.71 -8.74 17.26
CA TYR A 102 -0.50 -8.92 16.46
C TYR A 102 0.56 -9.70 17.24
N ILE A 103 0.72 -9.43 18.55
CA ILE A 103 1.63 -10.17 19.42
C ILE A 103 1.20 -11.64 19.54
N GLU A 104 -0.10 -11.89 19.74
CA GLU A 104 -0.68 -13.23 19.76
C GLU A 104 -0.41 -13.98 18.46
N LYS A 105 -0.65 -13.34 17.31
CA LYS A 105 -0.36 -13.92 15.99
C LYS A 105 1.14 -14.19 15.83
N ALA A 106 2.01 -13.27 16.25
CA ALA A 106 3.46 -13.46 16.17
C ALA A 106 3.96 -14.61 17.06
N LEU A 107 3.32 -14.88 18.21
CA LEU A 107 3.59 -16.06 19.04
C LEU A 107 3.12 -17.36 18.38
N GLU A 108 1.91 -17.35 17.81
CA GLU A 108 1.33 -18.51 17.12
C GLU A 108 2.21 -18.97 15.95
N GLU A 109 2.72 -18.02 15.16
CA GLU A 109 3.56 -18.29 14.00
C GLU A 109 5.05 -18.48 14.34
N GLY A 110 5.43 -18.26 15.61
CA GLY A 110 6.80 -18.40 16.10
C GLY A 110 7.76 -17.28 15.65
N TYR A 111 7.24 -16.10 15.29
CA TYR A 111 8.06 -14.91 15.01
C TYR A 111 8.66 -14.30 16.28
N ILE A 112 8.02 -14.55 17.43
CA ILE A 112 8.52 -14.23 18.76
C ILE A 112 8.37 -15.46 19.67
N ILE A 113 9.28 -15.61 20.64
CA ILE A 113 9.34 -16.78 21.52
C ILE A 113 9.06 -16.33 22.95
N SER A 114 7.98 -16.82 23.55
CA SER A 114 7.52 -16.36 24.88
C SER A 114 8.54 -16.50 26.01
N SER A 115 9.43 -17.50 25.94
CA SER A 115 10.50 -17.71 26.93
C SER A 115 11.68 -16.76 26.76
N GLU A 116 11.88 -16.19 25.58
CA GLU A 116 13.01 -15.31 25.25
C GLU A 116 12.56 -13.84 25.23
N ASP A 117 11.35 -13.58 24.73
CA ASP A 117 10.77 -12.27 24.49
C ASP A 117 9.81 -11.81 25.61
N ILE A 118 10.17 -12.09 26.86
CA ILE A 118 9.29 -11.93 28.03
C ILE A 118 8.76 -10.49 28.18
N LEU A 119 9.57 -9.48 27.83
CA LEU A 119 9.19 -8.07 27.93
C LEU A 119 8.15 -7.65 26.87
N ILE A 120 8.03 -8.40 25.78
CA ILE A 120 7.07 -8.16 24.70
C ILE A 120 5.72 -8.75 25.08
N VAL A 121 5.72 -9.98 25.59
CA VAL A 121 4.51 -10.78 25.85
C VAL A 121 3.68 -10.27 27.03
N ARG A 122 4.28 -9.49 27.93
CA ARG A 122 3.62 -9.02 29.17
C ARG A 122 2.87 -7.68 29.04
N LYS A 123 2.75 -7.12 27.84
CA LYS A 123 1.99 -5.90 27.57
C LYS A 123 0.52 -6.21 27.33
#